data_AF-A0A935B8A9-F1
#
_entry.id   AF-A0A935B8A9-F1
#
_cell.length_a   1.000
_cell.length_b   1.000
_cell.length_c   1.000
_cell.angle_alpha   90.00
_cell.angle_beta   90.00
_cell.angle_gamma   90.00
#
_symmetry.space_group_name_H-M   'P 1'
#
loop_
_entity.id
_entity.type
_entity.pdbx_description
1 polymer ?
#
loop_
_entity_poly.entity_id
_entity_poly.type
_entity_poly.pdbx_seq_one_letter_code
_entity_poly.pdbx_strand_id
1 'polypeptide(L)'
;MNTTHDGFPDFRARAERAAREAAERREQALVDQRSPENTNDARVRIWERLHQVRLPKDPAHAILAIIAKQTGMKLGDVQEVQRARATPVA
;
A
#
# COMPACT_ATOMS: atom_id res chain seq x y z
N MET A 1 -1.52 37.59 -34.82
CA MET A 1 -1.86 37.81 -33.41
C MET A 1 -2.04 36.46 -32.73
N ASN A 2 -1.45 36.36 -31.53
CA ASN A 2 -1.53 35.34 -30.46
C ASN A 2 -2.88 34.58 -30.38
N THR A 3 -3.05 33.32 -29.96
CA THR A 3 -2.41 32.57 -28.87
C THR A 3 -2.81 31.08 -28.96
N THR A 4 -1.84 30.17 -28.96
CA THR A 4 -2.07 28.75 -28.64
C THR A 4 -2.08 28.59 -27.11
N HIS A 5 -3.21 28.82 -26.41
CA HIS A 5 -3.25 28.59 -24.96
C HIS A 5 -4.66 28.48 -24.37
N ASP A 6 -5.44 27.49 -24.77
CA ASP A 6 -6.70 27.14 -24.07
C ASP A 6 -6.77 25.60 -23.94
N GLY A 7 -6.08 25.06 -22.94
CA GLY A 7 -6.00 23.60 -22.72
C GLY A 7 -4.88 23.17 -21.77
N PHE A 8 -3.80 23.96 -21.69
CA PHE A 8 -2.73 23.77 -20.72
C PHE A 8 -3.14 24.02 -19.24
N PRO A 9 -3.92 25.06 -18.89
CA PRO A 9 -4.32 25.29 -17.50
C PRO A 9 -5.32 24.23 -16.99
N ASP A 10 -6.26 23.76 -17.82
CA ASP A 10 -7.19 22.67 -17.47
C ASP A 10 -6.49 21.34 -17.19
N PHE A 11 -5.45 21.01 -17.98
CA PHE A 11 -4.67 19.79 -17.76
C PHE A 11 -3.89 19.85 -16.45
N ARG A 12 -3.25 20.99 -16.15
CA ARG A 12 -2.52 21.18 -14.87
C ARG A 12 -3.47 21.13 -13.68
N ALA A 13 -4.62 21.80 -13.75
CA ALA A 13 -5.61 21.79 -12.68
C ALA A 13 -6.20 20.39 -12.43
N ARG A 14 -6.42 19.59 -13.48
CA ARG A 14 -6.82 18.17 -13.34
C ARG A 14 -5.71 17.31 -12.75
N ALA A 15 -4.46 17.50 -13.19
CA ALA A 15 -3.30 16.77 -12.67
C ALA A 15 -3.06 17.08 -11.18
N GLU A 16 -3.19 18.34 -10.76
CA GLU A 16 -3.05 18.73 -9.35
C GLU A 16 -4.16 18.16 -8.47
N ARG A 17 -5.41 18.13 -8.95
CA ARG A 17 -6.52 17.46 -8.24
C ARG A 17 -6.26 15.96 -8.09
N ALA A 18 -5.91 15.28 -9.19
CA ALA A 18 -5.61 13.86 -9.16
C ALA A 18 -4.41 13.53 -8.25
N ALA A 19 -3.40 14.40 -8.18
CA ALA A 19 -2.26 14.25 -7.29
C ALA A 19 -2.66 14.40 -5.81
N ARG A 20 -3.54 15.36 -5.48
CA ARG A 20 -4.08 15.54 -4.12
C ARG A 20 -4.92 14.34 -3.70
N GLU A 21 -5.84 13.89 -4.55
CA GLU A 21 -6.68 12.71 -4.27
C GLU A 21 -5.85 11.43 -4.13
N ALA A 22 -4.74 11.31 -4.87
CA ALA A 22 -3.80 10.21 -4.71
C ALA A 22 -3.01 10.30 -3.39
N ALA A 23 -2.63 11.51 -2.96
CA ALA A 23 -1.94 11.73 -1.70
C ALA A 23 -2.85 11.42 -0.50
N GLU A 24 -4.10 11.89 -0.51
CA GLU A 24 -5.10 11.63 0.53
C GLU A 24 -5.38 10.12 0.66
N ARG A 25 -5.56 9.41 -0.47
CA ARG A 25 -5.74 7.96 -0.46
C ARG A 25 -4.52 7.21 0.08
N ARG A 26 -3.30 7.69 -0.21
CA ARG A 26 -2.07 7.10 0.33
C ARG A 26 -1.98 7.33 1.84
N GLU A 27 -2.30 8.51 2.32
CA GLU A 27 -2.29 8.83 3.75
C GLU A 27 -3.27 7.96 4.52
N GLN A 28 -4.51 7.85 4.03
CA GLN A 28 -5.51 6.97 4.65
C GLN A 28 -5.05 5.51 4.68
N ALA A 29 -4.49 5.01 3.58
CA ALA A 29 -3.97 3.63 3.54
C ALA A 29 -2.76 3.42 4.48
N LEU A 30 -1.94 4.45 4.72
CA LEU A 30 -0.85 4.39 5.72
C LEU A 30 -1.39 4.33 7.15
N VAL A 31 -2.52 4.98 7.43
CA VAL A 31 -3.23 4.85 8.71
C VAL A 31 -3.81 3.45 8.83
N ASP A 32 -4.53 2.98 7.81
CA ASP A 32 -5.25 1.71 7.83
C ASP A 32 -4.29 0.51 7.96
N GLN A 33 -3.12 0.53 7.31
CA GLN A 33 -2.14 -0.56 7.45
C GLN A 33 -1.56 -0.66 8.87
N ARG A 34 -1.63 0.42 9.66
CA ARG A 34 -1.13 0.50 11.04
C ARG A 34 -2.22 0.35 12.08
N SER A 35 -3.49 0.43 11.68
CA SER A 35 -4.62 0.26 12.60
C SER A 35 -4.62 -1.16 13.18
N PRO A 36 -4.60 -1.30 14.51
CA PRO A 36 -4.69 -2.61 15.18
C PRO A 36 -6.10 -3.23 15.07
N GLU A 37 -7.10 -2.46 14.65
CA GLU A 37 -8.47 -2.96 14.41
C GLU A 37 -8.54 -3.82 13.14
N ASN A 38 -7.59 -3.63 12.22
CA ASN A 38 -7.48 -4.46 11.02
C ASN A 38 -6.78 -5.79 11.33
N THR A 39 -7.27 -6.86 10.72
CA THR A 39 -6.60 -8.17 10.80
C THR A 39 -5.19 -8.10 10.20
N ASN A 40 -4.31 -9.00 10.64
CA ASN A 40 -2.94 -9.07 10.13
C ASN A 40 -2.91 -9.23 8.59
N ASP A 41 -3.78 -10.07 8.02
CA ASP A 41 -3.90 -10.24 6.56
C ASP A 41 -4.35 -8.95 5.87
N ALA A 42 -5.32 -8.22 6.43
CA ALA A 42 -5.79 -6.96 5.85
C ALA A 42 -4.67 -5.90 5.82
N ARG A 43 -3.91 -5.77 6.91
CA ARG A 43 -2.76 -4.85 6.99
C ARG A 43 -1.68 -5.20 5.95
N VAL A 44 -1.39 -6.49 5.75
CA VAL A 44 -0.49 -6.94 4.68
C VAL A 44 -1.05 -6.61 3.30
N ARG A 45 -2.35 -6.83 3.03
CA ARG A 45 -2.96 -6.49 1.73
C ARG A 45 -2.90 -4.99 1.42
N ILE A 46 -3.08 -4.13 2.41
CA ILE A 46 -2.97 -2.68 2.24
C ILE A 46 -1.53 -2.31 1.88
N TRP A 47 -0.55 -2.88 2.59
CA TRP A 47 0.86 -2.72 2.28
C TRP A 47 1.20 -3.20 0.85
N GLU A 48 0.71 -4.37 0.44
CA GLU A 48 0.92 -4.91 -0.91
C GLU A 48 0.37 -3.96 -1.99
N ARG A 49 -0.79 -3.32 -1.75
CA ARG A 49 -1.38 -2.34 -2.68
C ARG A 49 -0.60 -1.02 -2.68
N LEU A 50 -0.13 -0.55 -1.54
CA LEU A 50 0.65 0.69 -1.44
C LEU A 50 2.00 0.57 -2.14
N HIS A 51 2.67 -0.57 -1.94
CA HIS A 51 4.01 -0.80 -2.44
C HIS A 51 4.06 -1.56 -3.77
N GLN A 52 2.92 -2.10 -4.25
CA GLN A 52 2.82 -2.92 -5.46
C GLN A 52 3.74 -4.16 -5.42
N VAL A 53 4.04 -4.65 -4.22
CA VAL A 53 4.88 -5.83 -3.97
C VAL A 53 4.02 -6.89 -3.30
N ARG A 54 4.04 -8.13 -3.81
CA ARG A 54 3.34 -9.26 -3.19
C ARG A 54 4.12 -9.79 -2.00
N LEU A 55 3.40 -10.33 -1.01
CA LEU A 55 4.01 -11.03 0.11
C LEU A 55 4.85 -12.21 -0.42
N PRO A 56 6.17 -12.26 -0.17
CA PRO A 56 6.99 -13.38 -0.61
C PRO A 56 6.60 -14.69 0.08
N LYS A 57 6.91 -15.82 -0.56
CA LYS A 57 6.72 -17.16 0.02
C LYS A 57 7.89 -17.63 0.89
N ASP A 58 9.06 -17.00 0.73
CA ASP A 58 10.26 -17.31 1.51
C ASP A 58 10.19 -16.62 2.89
N PRO A 59 10.25 -17.38 4.01
CA PRO A 59 10.16 -16.84 5.37
C PRO A 59 11.43 -16.12 5.86
N ALA A 60 12.57 -16.30 5.18
CA ALA A 60 13.83 -15.59 5.43
C ALA A 60 13.99 -14.31 4.60
N HIS A 61 12.99 -13.97 3.78
CA HIS A 61 13.07 -12.78 2.92
C HIS A 61 13.12 -11.48 3.75
N ALA A 62 14.16 -10.67 3.52
CA ALA A 62 14.41 -9.43 4.27
C ALA A 62 13.23 -8.42 4.26
N ILE A 63 12.35 -8.47 3.25
CA ILE A 63 11.21 -7.58 3.13
C ILE A 63 10.15 -7.84 4.19
N LEU A 64 10.10 -9.05 4.78
CA LEU A 64 9.17 -9.36 5.87
C LEU A 64 9.42 -8.48 7.11
N ALA A 65 10.70 -8.16 7.39
CA ALA A 65 11.05 -7.24 8.46
C ALA A 65 10.62 -5.79 8.14
N ILE A 66 10.66 -5.39 6.87
CA ILE A 66 10.20 -4.08 6.40
C ILE A 66 8.68 -3.99 6.52
N ILE A 67 7.96 -5.02 6.09
CA ILE A 67 6.50 -5.13 6.21
C ILE A 67 6.11 -5.00 7.68
N ALA A 68 6.71 -5.80 8.56
CA ALA A 68 6.45 -5.75 10.01
C ALA A 68 6.63 -4.33 10.58
N LYS A 69 7.74 -3.66 10.23
CA LYS A 69 8.00 -2.29 10.68
C LYS A 69 6.98 -1.28 10.14
N GLN A 70 6.62 -1.37 8.86
CA GLN A 70 5.74 -0.40 8.21
C GLN A 70 4.27 -0.58 8.57
N THR A 71 3.83 -1.82 8.75
CA THR A 71 2.49 -2.12 9.27
C THR A 71 2.43 -1.96 10.77
N GLY A 72 3.54 -1.99 11.51
CA GLY A 72 3.53 -1.94 12.98
C GLY A 72 3.12 -3.28 13.61
N MET A 73 3.47 -4.38 12.96
CA MET A 73 3.26 -5.75 13.43
C MET A 73 4.60 -6.38 13.85
N LYS A 74 4.57 -7.49 14.59
CA LYS A 74 5.78 -8.29 14.82
C LYS A 74 6.09 -9.12 13.57
N LEU A 75 7.35 -9.48 13.37
CA LEU A 75 7.76 -10.35 12.26
C LEU A 75 7.00 -11.70 12.27
N GLY A 76 6.74 -12.24 13.47
CA GLY A 76 5.98 -13.49 13.63
C GLY A 76 4.53 -13.39 13.12
N ASP A 77 3.88 -12.23 13.25
CA ASP A 77 2.53 -11.99 12.74
C ASP A 77 2.51 -11.98 11.21
N VAL A 78 3.53 -11.39 10.58
CA VAL A 78 3.70 -11.40 9.11
C VAL A 78 3.96 -12.82 8.59
N GLN A 79 4.79 -13.58 9.30
CA GLN A 79 5.07 -14.98 8.99
C GLN A 79 3.83 -15.87 9.18
N GLU A 80 2.95 -15.55 10.13
CA GLU A 80 1.67 -16.25 10.28
C GLU A 80 0.78 -16.02 9.06
N VAL A 81 0.65 -14.78 8.57
CA VAL A 81 -0.07 -14.48 7.32
C VAL A 81 0.53 -15.23 6.15
N GLN A 82 1.86 -15.30 6.06
CA GLN A 82 2.55 -16.07 5.03
C GLN A 82 2.19 -17.55 5.08
N ARG A 83 2.24 -18.17 6.27
CA ARG A 83 1.86 -19.58 6.47
C ARG A 83 0.40 -19.82 6.13
N ALA A 84 -0.51 -18.97 6.60
CA ALA A 84 -1.94 -19.08 6.32
C ALA A 84 -2.25 -19.00 4.82
N ARG A 85 -1.49 -18.20 4.06
CA ARG A 85 -1.61 -18.10 2.59
C ARG A 85 -0.91 -19.24 1.83
N ALA A 86 0.09 -19.87 2.44
CA ALA A 86 0.83 -20.98 1.84
C ALA A 86 0.08 -22.31 1.98
N THR A 87 -0.76 -22.46 3.01
CA THR A 87 -1.65 -23.60 3.17
C THR A 87 -2.79 -23.49 2.14
N PRO A 88 -2.87 -24.39 1.15
CA PRO A 88 -4.08 -24.49 0.32
C PRO A 88 -5.21 -24.90 1.25
N VAL A 89 -6.33 -24.17 1.24
CA VAL A 89 -7.56 -24.72 1.82
C VAL A 89 -7.86 -26.00 1.05
N ALA A 90 -7.86 -27.14 1.76
CA ALA A 90 -8.11 -28.45 1.18
C ALA A 90 -9.57 -28.59 0.73
#